data_AF-T1K839-F1
#
_entry.id   AF-T1K839-F1
#
_cell.length_a   1.000
_cell.length_b   1.000
_cell.length_c   1.000
_cell.angle_alpha   90.00
_cell.angle_beta   90.00
_cell.angle_gamma   90.00
#
_symmetry.space_group_name_H-M   'P 1'
#
loop_
_entity.id
_entity.type
_entity.pdbx_description
1 polymer ?
#
loop_
_entity_poly.entity_id
_entity_poly.type
_entity_poly.pdbx_seq_one_letter_code
_entity_poly.pdbx_strand_id
1 'polypeptide(L)'
;MSLQSYFAKFCWWPFYAKLSGGEEELTGKVEADFELLTAEEADANPVGLAREAPQPLDQPQRPENSFLWITNPWKSFRYIIWSRRKWFFLKMMIFIFLFLFILLFVYSLPGYTVKKIIGA
;
A
#
# COMPACT_ATOMS: atom_id res chain seq x y z
N MET A 1 -13.03 -37.24 29.73
CA MET A 1 -13.45 -38.24 28.73
C MET A 1 -13.93 -37.46 27.51
N SER A 2 -13.00 -36.91 26.74
CA SER A 2 -13.28 -35.96 25.64
C SER A 2 -13.47 -36.72 24.34
N LEU A 3 -14.71 -37.03 24.01
CA LEU A 3 -15.09 -37.63 22.75
C LEU A 3 -14.86 -36.61 21.63
N GLN A 4 -13.88 -36.92 20.79
CA GLN A 4 -13.80 -36.59 19.36
C GLN A 4 -14.78 -35.49 18.90
N SER A 5 -14.35 -34.23 18.97
CA SER A 5 -14.94 -33.15 18.17
C SER A 5 -14.86 -33.57 16.70
N TYR A 6 -16.02 -33.88 16.11
CA TYR A 6 -16.13 -34.52 14.82
C TYR A 6 -15.78 -33.52 13.70
N PHE A 7 -14.61 -33.72 13.10
CA PHE A 7 -14.16 -33.25 11.78
C PHE A 7 -14.38 -31.76 11.44
N ALA A 8 -13.35 -30.95 11.69
CA ALA A 8 -13.17 -29.68 10.99
C ALA A 8 -12.85 -29.96 9.51
N LYS A 9 -13.68 -29.45 8.60
CA LYS A 9 -13.44 -29.55 7.16
C LYS A 9 -13.26 -28.16 6.56
N PHE A 10 -11.99 -27.82 6.29
CA PHE A 10 -11.61 -26.64 5.52
C PHE A 10 -12.25 -26.74 4.12
N CYS A 11 -13.18 -25.84 3.82
CA CYS A 11 -13.80 -25.76 2.51
C CYS A 11 -13.67 -24.33 1.97
N TRP A 12 -13.28 -24.24 0.69
CA TRP A 12 -13.19 -22.98 -0.01
C TRP A 12 -14.53 -22.65 -0.63
N TRP A 13 -15.20 -21.60 -0.15
CA TRP A 13 -16.46 -21.15 -0.73
C TRP A 13 -16.24 -19.98 -1.69
N PRO A 14 -16.57 -20.11 -2.98
CA PRO A 14 -16.47 -19.03 -3.95
C PRO A 14 -17.59 -18.00 -3.75
N PHE A 15 -17.25 -16.71 -3.77
CA PHE A 15 -18.21 -15.60 -3.78
C PHE A 15 -18.33 -15.03 -5.19
N TYR A 16 -19.53 -15.12 -5.75
CA TYR A 16 -19.87 -14.54 -7.05
C TYR A 16 -20.65 -13.24 -6.86
N ALA A 17 -20.21 -12.16 -7.51
CA ALA A 17 -20.99 -10.93 -7.60
C ALA A 17 -21.66 -10.85 -8.97
N LYS A 18 -22.95 -10.48 -8.97
CA LYS A 18 -23.68 -10.17 -10.20
C LYS A 18 -23.36 -8.75 -10.61
N LEU A 19 -22.64 -8.60 -11.72
CA LEU A 19 -22.45 -7.28 -12.33
C LEU A 19 -23.75 -6.85 -13.01
N SER A 20 -23.95 -5.54 -13.20
CA SER A 20 -25.18 -4.95 -13.78
C SER A 20 -25.52 -5.48 -15.19
N GLY A 21 -24.57 -6.16 -15.85
CA GLY A 21 -24.74 -6.80 -17.16
C GLY A 21 -25.15 -8.27 -17.13
N GLY A 22 -25.41 -8.87 -15.96
CA GLY A 22 -25.85 -10.27 -15.85
C GLY A 22 -24.73 -11.32 -15.87
N GLU A 23 -23.48 -10.90 -16.01
CA GLU A 23 -22.31 -11.78 -15.85
C GLU A 23 -21.96 -11.93 -14.36
N GLU A 24 -21.75 -13.17 -13.92
CA GLU A 24 -21.32 -13.51 -12.56
C GLU A 24 -19.78 -13.58 -12.52
N GLU A 25 -19.16 -12.66 -11.80
CA GLU A 25 -17.70 -12.63 -11.62
C GLU A 25 -17.32 -13.18 -10.23
N LEU A 26 -16.32 -14.06 -10.18
CA LEU A 26 -15.77 -14.58 -8.93
C LEU A 26 -14.97 -13.47 -8.22
N THR A 27 -15.61 -12.78 -7.28
CA THR A 27 -15.02 -11.62 -6.57
C THR A 27 -14.15 -12.02 -5.39
N GLY A 28 -14.34 -13.23 -4.84
CA GLY A 28 -13.58 -13.66 -3.68
C GLY A 28 -13.73 -15.14 -3.36
N LYS A 29 -12.92 -15.58 -2.41
CA LYS A 29 -12.96 -16.91 -1.81
C LYS A 29 -12.90 -16.74 -0.30
N VAL A 30 -13.74 -17.46 0.43
CA VAL A 30 -13.68 -17.51 1.89
C VAL A 30 -13.29 -18.91 2.31
N GLU A 31 -12.34 -18.97 3.23
CA GLU A 31 -12.02 -20.17 4.00
C GLU A 31 -13.00 -20.21 5.18
N ALA A 32 -13.78 -21.28 5.26
CA ALA A 32 -14.71 -21.50 6.36
C ALA A 32 -14.36 -22.81 7.07
N ASP A 33 -14.24 -22.73 8.39
CA ASP A 33 -13.99 -23.85 9.28
C ASP A 33 -15.27 -24.15 10.06
N PHE A 34 -15.76 -25.37 9.94
CA PHE A 34 -16.98 -25.82 10.60
C PHE A 34 -16.64 -26.85 11.66
N GLU A 35 -17.07 -26.60 12.90
CA GLU A 35 -16.98 -27.55 14.01
C GLU A 35 -18.39 -28.02 14.39
N LEU A 36 -18.61 -29.34 14.39
CA LEU A 36 -19.86 -29.94 14.84
C LEU A 36 -19.79 -30.21 16.35
N LEU A 37 -20.57 -29.44 17.10
CA LEU A 37 -20.72 -29.57 18.55
C LEU A 37 -22.02 -30.31 18.90
N THR A 38 -22.03 -30.98 20.05
CA THR A 38 -23.25 -31.55 20.62
C THR A 38 -24.14 -30.44 21.20
N ALA A 39 -25.45 -30.69 21.34
CA ALA A 39 -26.39 -29.67 21.84
C ALA A 39 -26.00 -29.13 23.23
N GLU A 40 -25.48 -30.00 24.10
CA GLU A 40 -25.04 -29.64 25.46
C GLU A 40 -23.80 -28.71 25.45
N GLU A 41 -22.88 -28.92 24.50
CA GLU A 41 -21.68 -28.08 24.33
C GLU A 41 -21.98 -26.74 23.63
N ALA A 42 -22.95 -26.74 22.71
CA ALA A 42 -23.41 -25.55 22.01
C ALA A 42 -24.14 -24.57 22.95
N ASP A 43 -24.96 -25.09 23.87
CA ASP A 43 -25.66 -24.29 24.88
C ASP A 43 -24.69 -23.71 25.94
N ALA A 44 -23.60 -24.42 26.23
CA ALA A 44 -22.57 -23.95 27.17
C ALA A 44 -21.71 -22.81 26.61
N ASN A 45 -21.48 -22.77 25.29
CA ASN A 45 -20.68 -21.74 24.61
C ASN A 45 -21.41 -21.17 23.37
N PRO A 46 -22.41 -20.29 23.57
CA PRO A 46 -23.19 -19.73 22.47
C PRO A 46 -22.34 -18.82 21.57
N VAL A 47 -22.28 -19.12 20.28
CA VAL A 47 -21.62 -18.29 19.26
C VAL A 47 -22.58 -17.23 18.68
N GLY A 48 -22.05 -16.12 18.16
CA GLY A 48 -22.86 -15.09 17.47
C GLY A 48 -23.43 -13.98 18.37
N LEU A 49 -23.17 -14.02 19.67
CA LEU A 49 -23.33 -12.87 20.56
C LEU A 49 -22.07 -12.00 20.45
N ALA A 50 -22.26 -10.71 20.20
CA ALA A 50 -21.19 -9.82 19.74
C ALA A 50 -20.03 -9.57 20.74
N ARG A 51 -19.91 -10.29 21.86
CA ARG A 51 -18.77 -10.23 22.79
C ARG A 51 -18.51 -11.58 23.48
N GLU A 52 -17.23 -11.95 23.45
CA GLU A 52 -16.60 -13.18 23.91
C GLU A 52 -16.76 -14.37 22.95
N ALA A 53 -15.81 -14.45 22.01
CA ALA A 53 -15.69 -15.62 21.14
C ALA A 53 -15.01 -16.75 21.93
N PRO A 54 -15.61 -17.94 22.03
CA PRO A 54 -14.89 -19.13 22.50
C PRO A 54 -13.69 -19.47 21.58
N GLN A 55 -13.62 -18.87 20.38
CA GLN A 55 -12.50 -18.99 19.44
C GLN A 55 -12.14 -17.61 18.85
N PRO A 56 -11.11 -16.92 19.38
CA PRO A 56 -10.66 -15.67 18.78
C PRO A 56 -10.15 -15.94 17.37
N LEU A 57 -10.73 -15.25 16.38
CA LEU A 57 -10.24 -15.27 15.01
C LEU A 57 -8.78 -14.78 14.99
N ASP A 58 -7.93 -15.45 14.20
CA ASP A 58 -6.57 -14.97 13.99
C ASP A 58 -6.61 -13.51 13.49
N GLN A 59 -5.70 -12.69 14.02
CA GLN A 59 -5.61 -11.31 13.57
C GLN A 59 -5.43 -11.30 12.05
N PRO A 60 -6.20 -10.50 11.31
CA PRO A 60 -6.08 -10.46 9.87
C PRO A 60 -4.62 -10.16 9.52
N GLN A 61 -4.04 -10.90 8.55
CA GLN A 61 -2.73 -10.57 7.99
C GLN A 61 -2.85 -9.22 7.28
N ARG A 62 -2.75 -8.15 8.05
CA ARG A 62 -2.85 -6.78 7.57
C ARG A 62 -1.49 -6.46 6.94
N PRO A 63 -1.39 -6.34 5.61
CA PRO A 63 -0.15 -5.89 5.00
C PRO A 63 0.15 -4.48 5.54
N GLU A 64 1.40 -4.21 5.94
CA GLU A 64 1.85 -2.97 6.61
C GLU A 64 1.48 -1.68 5.86
N ASN A 65 1.09 -1.82 4.59
CA ASN A 65 0.73 -0.79 3.64
C ASN A 65 -0.73 -0.31 3.73
N SER A 66 -1.57 -0.90 4.58
CA SER A 66 -3.03 -0.67 4.51
C SER A 66 -3.60 0.47 5.35
N PHE A 67 -2.86 1.13 6.26
CA PHE A 67 -3.54 1.98 7.26
C PHE A 67 -2.99 3.35 7.61
N LEU A 68 -2.22 4.03 6.77
CA LEU A 68 -1.74 5.36 7.17
C LEU A 68 -1.60 6.34 5.99
N TRP A 69 -2.73 6.82 5.47
CA TRP A 69 -2.81 7.94 4.52
C TRP A 69 -1.92 9.14 4.93
N ILE A 70 -1.74 9.39 6.24
CA ILE A 70 -0.92 10.49 6.76
C ILE A 70 0.47 10.08 7.27
N THR A 71 0.71 8.82 7.63
CA THR A 71 2.00 8.47 8.26
C THR A 71 3.10 8.17 7.26
N ASN A 72 2.74 7.92 5.99
CA ASN A 72 3.70 7.54 4.98
C ASN A 72 3.79 8.46 3.75
N PRO A 73 3.66 9.80 3.88
CA PRO A 73 3.90 10.69 2.75
C PRO A 73 5.32 10.51 2.24
N TRP A 74 6.28 10.19 3.11
CA TRP A 74 7.68 10.09 2.70
C TRP A 74 8.00 8.86 1.84
N LYS A 75 7.48 7.65 2.15
CA LYS A 75 7.69 6.51 1.22
C LYS A 75 6.87 6.69 -0.06
N SER A 76 5.68 7.30 -0.01
CA SER A 76 4.90 7.62 -1.22
C SER A 76 5.61 8.61 -2.14
N PHE A 77 6.14 9.71 -1.59
CA PHE A 77 6.96 10.66 -2.35
C PHE A 77 8.21 9.99 -2.91
N ARG A 78 8.95 9.23 -2.09
CA ARG A 78 10.12 8.47 -2.56
C ARG A 78 9.76 7.52 -3.70
N TYR A 79 8.65 6.78 -3.59
CA TYR A 79 8.21 5.84 -4.62
C TYR A 79 7.83 6.54 -5.93
N ILE A 80 7.04 7.62 -5.85
CA ILE A 80 6.60 8.41 -7.01
C ILE A 80 7.79 9.11 -7.70
N ILE A 81 8.73 9.64 -6.91
CA ILE A 81 9.95 10.29 -7.39
C ILE A 81 10.90 9.28 -8.03
N TRP A 82 11.09 8.13 -7.39
CA TRP A 82 12.07 7.13 -7.80
C TRP A 82 11.62 6.25 -8.96
N SER A 83 10.31 6.00 -9.13
CA SER A 83 9.80 5.10 -10.17
C SER A 83 9.90 5.67 -11.59
N ARG A 84 9.54 6.95 -11.79
CA ARG A 84 9.55 7.56 -13.14
C ARG A 84 10.45 8.77 -13.31
N ARG A 85 10.82 9.47 -12.23
CA ARG A 85 11.40 10.82 -12.30
C ARG A 85 12.91 10.90 -12.07
N LYS A 86 13.66 9.79 -12.11
CA LYS A 86 15.14 9.81 -11.99
C LYS A 86 15.80 10.78 -12.97
N TRP A 87 15.32 10.79 -14.22
CA TRP A 87 15.78 11.73 -15.25
C TRP A 87 15.39 13.19 -15.00
N PHE A 88 14.26 13.44 -14.34
CA PHE A 88 13.84 14.79 -13.99
C PHE A 88 14.78 15.41 -12.95
N PHE A 89 15.16 14.64 -11.91
CA PHE A 89 16.14 15.10 -10.91
C PHE A 89 17.52 15.36 -11.51
N LEU A 90 17.98 14.48 -12.42
CA LEU A 90 19.26 14.67 -13.09
C LEU A 90 19.26 15.94 -13.96
N LYS A 91 18.20 16.19 -14.74
CA LYS A 91 18.06 17.41 -15.54
C LYS A 91 18.01 18.66 -14.69
N MET A 92 17.29 18.63 -13.56
CA MET A 92 17.24 19.74 -12.60
C MET A 92 18.62 20.07 -12.04
N MET A 93 19.38 19.05 -11.63
CA MET A 93 20.72 19.23 -11.08
C MET A 93 21.69 19.84 -12.11
N ILE A 94 21.65 19.35 -13.36
CA ILE A 94 22.46 19.91 -14.46
C ILE A 94 22.05 21.36 -14.74
N PHE A 95 20.75 21.66 -14.78
CA PHE A 95 20.26 23.01 -15.04
C PHE A 95 20.72 24.01 -13.98
N ILE A 96 20.64 23.65 -12.71
CA ILE A 96 21.14 24.47 -11.59
C ILE A 96 22.64 24.70 -11.74
N PHE A 97 23.42 23.66 -12.05
CA PHE A 97 24.87 23.78 -12.21
C PHE A 97 25.25 24.72 -13.36
N LEU A 98 24.52 24.62 -14.48
CA LEU A 98 24.73 25.45 -15.66
C LEU A 98 24.36 26.91 -15.40
N PHE A 99 23.25 27.15 -14.68
CA PHE A 99 22.86 28.48 -14.25
C PHE A 99 23.90 29.11 -13.31
N LEU A 100 24.39 28.34 -12.33
CA LEU A 100 25.42 28.79 -11.40
C LEU A 100 26.73 29.12 -12.14
N PHE A 101 27.11 28.30 -13.11
CA PHE A 101 28.26 28.55 -13.97
C PHE A 101 28.15 29.87 -14.74
N ILE A 102 26.98 30.15 -15.34
CA ILE A 102 26.74 31.41 -16.06
C ILE A 102 26.82 32.61 -15.11
N LEU A 103 26.20 32.53 -13.93
CA LEU A 103 26.26 33.60 -12.94
C LEU A 103 27.71 33.89 -12.50
N LEU A 104 28.47 32.83 -12.21
CA LEU A 104 29.87 32.96 -11.81
C LEU A 104 30.73 33.50 -12.96
N PHE A 105 30.46 33.06 -14.19
CA PHE A 105 31.14 33.53 -15.39
C PHE A 105 30.92 35.04 -15.57
N VAL A 106 29.67 35.51 -15.55
CA VAL A 106 29.37 36.95 -15.64
C VAL A 106 29.99 37.73 -14.49
N TYR A 107 29.95 37.20 -13.26
CA TYR A 107 30.58 37.83 -12.10
C TYR A 107 32.11 37.94 -12.21
N SER A 108 32.76 36.92 -12.79
CA SER A 108 34.22 36.85 -12.94
C SER A 108 34.75 37.58 -14.17
N LEU A 109 33.91 38.02 -15.11
CA LEU A 109 34.34 38.85 -16.23
C LEU A 109 34.75 40.24 -15.70
N PRO A 110 36.03 40.62 -15.78
CA PRO A 110 36.43 41.97 -15.40
C PRO A 110 35.83 42.96 -16.40
N GLY A 111 35.30 44.08 -15.90
CA GLY A 111 34.50 45.02 -16.70
C GLY A 111 35.18 45.57 -17.97
N TYR A 112 36.50 45.40 -18.11
CA TYR A 112 37.23 45.73 -19.33
C TYR A 112 36.90 44.78 -20.51
N THR A 113 36.66 43.49 -20.26
CA THR A 113 36.36 42.50 -21.30
C THR A 113 34.99 42.80 -21.92
N VAL A 114 34.04 43.21 -21.08
CA VAL A 114 32.70 43.64 -21.49
C VAL A 114 32.79 44.91 -22.34
N LYS A 115 33.59 45.90 -21.92
CA LYS A 115 33.82 47.14 -22.70
C LYS A 115 34.41 46.85 -24.09
N LYS A 116 35.39 45.96 -24.18
CA LYS A 116 36.03 45.56 -25.45
C LYS A 116 35.09 44.79 -26.39
N ILE A 117 34.16 43.97 -25.86
CA ILE A 117 33.16 43.24 -26.66
C ILE A 117 32.03 44.17 -27.14
N ILE A 118 31.67 45.17 -26.34
CA ILE A 118 30.63 46.17 -26.66
C ILE A 118 31.16 47.27 -27.62
N GLY A 119 32.47 47.29 -27.90
CA GLY A 119 33.06 48.20 -28.90
C GLY A 119 33.23 49.62 -28.39
N ALA A 120 33.58 49.77 -27.11
CA ALA A 120 34.07 51.03 -26.52
C ALA A 120 35.55 50.93 -26.15
#